data_AF-A0A7J6T5S2-F1
#
_entry.id   AF-A0A7J6T5S2-F1
#
_cell.length_a   1.000
_cell.length_b   1.000
_cell.length_c   1.000
_cell.angle_alpha   90.00
_cell.angle_beta   90.00
_cell.angle_gamma   90.00
#
_symmetry.space_group_name_H-M   'P 1'
#
loop_
_entity.id
_entity.type
_entity.pdbx_description
1 polymer ?
#
loop_
_entity_poly.entity_id
_entity_poly.type
_entity_poly.pdbx_seq_one_letter_code
_entity_poly.pdbx_strand_id
1 'polypeptide(L)'
;MFGLTLGFTGQTIDTMQNTVTTSDGTPIEIGPDDNLYVFETSTEGSLFGSLVNLGAMGGAILLGGPLIEKFGRKWVLLACSPCFLLIHVWQALAHTSWQLLFARVLVGFVVGVESVVVPTYIGEVSPTAIRGALGACNQLFITIGILLAYALGMAFRTDAGSTDPNATDSTFCQWRTVSWIYLIPSALLGICMFFVPESPRWLAEHNRAEAAKKVLLRLRGSKSVEDDSDIREEVKAYEVSAANNEKNAKDTWKE
;
A
#
# COMPACT_ATOMS: atom_id res chain seq x y z
N MET A 1 -2.34 0.44 -2.79
CA MET A 1 -3.23 0.60 -1.61
C MET A 1 -2.83 1.79 -0.75
N PHE A 2 -1.51 2.02 -0.59
CA PHE A 2 -0.89 3.19 0.04
C PHE A 2 -1.73 4.50 0.09
N GLY A 3 -2.08 5.10 -1.05
CA GLY A 3 -2.79 6.38 -1.10
C GLY A 3 -4.20 6.36 -0.48
N LEU A 4 -4.95 5.27 -0.67
CA LEU A 4 -6.29 5.11 -0.09
C LEU A 4 -6.23 5.03 1.44
N THR A 5 -5.22 4.33 1.98
CA THR A 5 -5.01 4.18 3.43
C THR A 5 -4.68 5.51 4.10
N LEU A 6 -3.89 6.37 3.44
CA LEU A 6 -3.57 7.70 3.95
C LEU A 6 -4.78 8.63 3.94
N GLY A 7 -5.53 8.67 2.84
CA GLY A 7 -6.73 9.51 2.73
C GLY A 7 -7.88 9.07 3.65
N PHE A 8 -7.92 7.80 4.04
CA PHE A 8 -8.94 7.28 4.96
C PHE A 8 -8.94 8.02 6.30
N THR A 9 -7.77 8.28 6.90
CA THR A 9 -7.67 8.99 8.18
C THR A 9 -8.34 10.37 8.13
N GLY A 10 -8.09 11.14 7.08
CA GLY A 10 -8.60 12.50 6.95
C GLY A 10 -10.10 12.60 6.71
N GLN A 11 -10.79 11.50 6.36
CA GLN A 11 -12.24 11.50 6.13
C GLN A 11 -13.04 10.85 7.25
N THR A 12 -12.40 10.00 8.05
CA THR A 12 -13.10 9.22 9.07
C THR A 12 -12.85 9.66 10.49
N ILE A 13 -11.79 10.44 10.74
CA ILE A 13 -11.42 10.85 12.11
C ILE A 13 -12.54 11.65 12.78
N ASP A 14 -13.14 12.60 12.06
CA ASP A 14 -14.22 13.44 12.59
C ASP A 14 -15.48 12.62 12.91
N THR A 15 -15.80 11.62 12.07
CA THR A 15 -16.94 10.72 12.33
C THR A 15 -16.71 9.78 13.51
N MET A 16 -15.45 9.46 13.85
CA MET A 16 -15.12 8.56 14.96
C MET A 16 -15.13 9.28 16.34
N GLN A 17 -15.10 10.62 16.36
CA GLN A 17 -14.96 11.45 17.58
C GLN A 17 -16.27 12.08 18.08
N ASN A 18 -17.41 11.82 17.43
CA ASN A 18 -18.75 12.36 17.78
C ASN A 18 -18.83 13.90 17.94
N THR A 19 -17.85 14.63 17.43
CA THR A 19 -17.84 16.09 17.46
C THR A 19 -17.44 16.61 16.10
N VAL A 20 -18.33 17.37 15.47
CA VAL A 20 -17.97 18.21 14.32
C VAL A 20 -17.88 19.64 14.81
N THR A 21 -16.71 20.26 14.61
CA THR A 21 -16.56 21.71 14.73
C THR A 21 -17.17 22.36 13.50
N THR A 22 -18.24 23.13 13.71
CA THR A 22 -18.84 23.98 12.66
C THR A 22 -17.83 25.05 12.22
N SER A 23 -18.05 25.71 11.07
CA SER A 23 -17.23 26.84 10.59
C SER A 23 -17.00 27.96 11.62
N ASP A 24 -17.86 28.03 12.65
CA ASP A 24 -17.81 29.00 13.74
C ASP A 24 -17.01 28.51 14.97
N GLY A 25 -16.40 27.32 14.90
CA GLY A 25 -15.53 26.76 15.94
C GLY A 25 -16.27 26.11 17.13
N THR A 26 -17.60 26.00 17.06
CA THR A 26 -18.40 25.34 18.09
C THR A 26 -18.44 23.82 17.86
N PRO A 27 -18.06 22.99 18.84
CA PRO A 27 -18.23 21.54 18.76
C PRO A 27 -19.71 21.19 18.94
N ILE A 28 -20.30 20.55 17.93
CA ILE A 28 -21.67 20.02 17.99
C ILE A 28 -21.57 18.51 18.24
N GLU A 29 -22.25 18.03 19.28
CA GLU A 29 -22.44 16.61 19.54
C GLU A 29 -23.44 16.04 18.53
N ILE A 30 -22.99 15.06 17.77
CA ILE A 30 -23.82 14.40 16.77
C ILE A 30 -24.70 13.38 17.51
N GLY A 31 -25.97 13.28 17.14
CA GLY A 31 -26.91 12.36 17.77
C GLY A 31 -26.42 10.90 17.80
N PRO A 32 -26.99 10.06 18.68
CA PRO A 32 -26.43 8.75 19.01
C PRO A 32 -26.72 7.73 17.91
N ASP A 33 -25.86 7.67 16.89
CA ASP A 33 -25.68 6.46 16.08
C ASP A 33 -24.54 5.63 16.70
N ASP A 34 -24.90 4.81 17.70
CA ASP A 34 -24.02 3.96 18.54
C ASP A 34 -23.04 3.04 17.77
N ASN A 35 -23.22 2.87 16.46
CA ASN A 35 -22.40 1.95 15.65
C ASN A 35 -21.14 2.58 15.04
N LEU A 36 -21.02 3.91 15.04
CA LEU A 36 -19.91 4.64 14.39
C LEU A 36 -18.98 5.35 15.39
N TYR A 37 -19.47 5.64 16.60
CA TYR A 37 -18.68 6.26 17.66
C TYR A 37 -17.75 5.25 18.31
N VAL A 38 -16.46 5.58 18.36
CA VAL A 38 -15.46 4.67 18.94
C VAL A 38 -14.41 5.40 19.78
N PHE A 39 -14.14 6.70 19.54
CA PHE A 39 -13.14 7.46 20.29
C PHE A 39 -13.76 8.35 21.36
N GLU A 40 -13.37 8.14 22.61
CA GLU A 40 -13.81 8.93 23.76
C GLU A 40 -13.03 10.24 23.90
N THR A 41 -11.79 10.30 23.38
CA THR A 41 -10.90 11.46 23.55
C THR A 41 -10.28 11.94 22.22
N SER A 42 -10.05 13.25 22.09
CA SER A 42 -9.33 13.85 20.96
C SER A 42 -7.91 13.29 20.74
N THR A 43 -7.27 12.85 21.83
CA THR A 43 -5.98 12.14 21.82
C THR A 43 -6.03 10.83 21.05
N GLU A 44 -7.14 10.06 21.14
CA GLU A 44 -7.25 8.78 20.44
C GLU A 44 -7.32 8.95 18.92
N GLY A 45 -8.00 9.99 18.42
CA GLY A 45 -7.99 10.30 16.99
C GLY A 45 -6.61 10.76 16.50
N SER A 46 -5.89 11.54 17.32
CA SER A 46 -4.51 11.95 17.01
C SER A 46 -3.57 10.73 16.95
N LEU A 47 -3.73 9.78 17.88
CA LEU A 47 -3.01 8.50 17.87
C LEU A 47 -3.38 7.66 16.66
N PHE A 48 -4.67 7.57 16.31
CA PHE A 48 -5.14 6.82 15.15
C PHE A 48 -4.50 7.30 13.84
N GLY A 49 -4.36 8.62 13.66
CA GLY A 49 -3.66 9.19 12.50
C GLY A 49 -2.14 9.03 12.54
N SER A 50 -1.53 8.98 13.73
CA SER A 50 -0.07 8.89 13.88
C SER A 50 0.45 7.45 13.81
N LEU A 51 -0.33 6.48 14.31
CA LEU A 51 0.06 5.07 14.40
C LEU A 51 0.29 4.41 13.02
N VAL A 52 -0.42 4.86 11.98
CA VAL A 52 -0.18 4.36 10.62
C VAL A 52 1.23 4.71 10.13
N ASN A 53 1.73 5.90 10.47
CA ASN A 53 3.07 6.35 10.08
C ASN A 53 4.15 5.59 10.87
N LEU A 54 3.93 5.39 12.18
CA LEU A 54 4.83 4.58 13.01
C LEU A 54 4.88 3.13 12.53
N GLY A 55 3.73 2.54 12.20
CA GLY A 55 3.65 1.21 11.61
C GLY A 55 4.37 1.15 10.26
N ALA A 56 4.22 2.17 9.41
CA ALA A 56 4.90 2.25 8.12
C ALA A 56 6.42 2.32 8.25
N MET A 57 6.94 3.12 9.20
CA MET A 57 8.37 3.14 9.53
C MET A 57 8.86 1.76 9.96
N GLY A 58 8.13 1.10 10.86
CA GLY A 58 8.47 -0.25 11.32
C GLY A 58 8.47 -1.27 10.18
N GLY A 59 7.44 -1.27 9.34
CA GLY A 59 7.34 -2.18 8.19
C GLY A 59 8.43 -1.97 7.16
N ALA A 60 8.75 -0.72 6.82
CA ALA A 60 9.80 -0.40 5.85
C ALA A 60 11.18 -0.85 6.33
N ILE A 61 11.53 -0.57 7.59
CA ILE A 61 12.86 -0.85 8.14
C ILE A 61 13.03 -2.35 8.46
N LEU A 62 12.06 -2.96 9.12
CA LEU A 62 12.22 -4.31 9.66
C LEU A 62 11.97 -5.39 8.61
N LEU A 63 11.02 -5.16 7.71
CA LEU A 63 10.54 -6.20 6.80
C LEU A 63 10.83 -5.88 5.33
N GLY A 64 10.84 -4.60 4.94
CA GLY A 64 11.00 -4.18 3.54
C GLY A 64 12.18 -4.84 2.83
N GLY A 65 13.41 -4.57 3.27
CA GLY A 65 14.62 -5.11 2.64
C GLY A 65 14.70 -6.66 2.68
N PRO A 66 14.70 -7.28 3.88
CA PRO A 66 14.91 -8.73 3.99
C PRO A 66 13.85 -9.58 3.28
N LEU A 67 12.58 -9.15 3.27
CA LEU A 67 11.52 -9.91 2.58
C LEU A 67 11.69 -9.86 1.07
N ILE A 68 12.00 -8.68 0.53
CA ILE A 68 12.17 -8.48 -0.92
C ILE A 68 13.35 -9.29 -1.46
N GLU A 69 14.45 -9.33 -0.70
CA GLU A 69 15.63 -10.11 -1.06
C GLU A 69 15.35 -11.61 -1.04
N LYS A 70 14.68 -12.10 0.01
CA LYS A 70 14.46 -13.55 0.21
C LYS A 70 13.32 -14.15 -0.63
N PHE A 71 12.18 -13.46 -0.71
CA PHE A 71 10.96 -14.01 -1.34
C PHE A 71 10.71 -13.48 -2.75
N GLY A 72 11.37 -12.41 -3.14
CA GLY A 72 11.12 -11.73 -4.42
C GLY A 72 10.04 -10.65 -4.31
N ARG A 73 10.06 -9.73 -5.27
CA ARG A 73 9.26 -8.50 -5.22
C ARG A 73 7.79 -8.82 -5.48
N LYS A 74 7.50 -9.67 -6.46
CA LYS A 74 6.13 -10.08 -6.80
C LYS A 74 5.46 -10.79 -5.63
N TRP A 75 6.13 -11.77 -5.02
CA TRP A 75 5.54 -12.57 -3.94
C TRP A 75 5.26 -11.75 -2.68
N VAL A 76 6.14 -10.81 -2.35
CA VAL A 76 5.91 -9.89 -1.22
C VAL A 76 4.68 -9.02 -1.48
N LEU A 77 4.56 -8.42 -2.66
CA LEU A 77 3.37 -7.63 -3.03
C LEU A 77 2.09 -8.47 -3.08
N LEU A 78 2.18 -9.72 -3.55
CA LEU A 78 1.05 -10.65 -3.56
C LEU A 78 0.61 -10.98 -2.13
N ALA A 79 1.55 -11.15 -1.20
CA ALA A 79 1.27 -11.39 0.22
C ALA A 79 0.67 -10.16 0.93
N CYS A 80 0.96 -8.93 0.46
CA CYS A 80 0.33 -7.72 0.99
C CYS A 80 -1.19 -7.69 0.73
N SER A 81 -1.68 -8.24 -0.38
CA SER A 81 -3.11 -8.23 -0.73
C SER A 81 -4.01 -8.93 0.32
N PRO A 82 -3.78 -10.20 0.72
CA PRO A 82 -4.58 -10.85 1.76
C PRO A 82 -4.41 -10.17 3.12
N CYS A 83 -3.22 -9.64 3.44
CA CYS A 83 -3.02 -8.85 4.66
C CYS A 83 -3.91 -7.61 4.67
N PHE A 84 -3.96 -6.85 3.56
CA PHE A 84 -4.86 -5.72 3.44
C PHE A 84 -6.33 -6.11 3.57
N LEU A 85 -6.76 -7.20 2.93
CA LEU A 85 -8.14 -7.68 3.04
C LEU A 85 -8.52 -7.98 4.50
N LEU A 86 -7.69 -8.74 5.21
CA LEU A 86 -7.94 -9.11 6.61
C LEU A 86 -7.98 -7.88 7.52
N ILE A 87 -7.07 -6.92 7.32
CA ILE A 87 -7.03 -5.71 8.14
C ILE A 87 -8.25 -4.82 7.89
N HIS A 88 -8.66 -4.61 6.63
CA HIS A 88 -9.85 -3.80 6.34
C HIS A 88 -11.15 -4.47 6.81
N VAL A 89 -11.25 -5.81 6.76
CA VAL A 89 -12.36 -6.56 7.38
C VAL A 89 -12.36 -6.36 8.89
N TRP A 90 -11.20 -6.46 9.53
CA TRP A 90 -11.07 -6.19 10.97
C TRP A 90 -11.52 -4.76 11.29
N GLN A 91 -11.08 -3.76 10.52
CA GLN A 91 -11.51 -2.38 10.70
C GLN A 91 -13.03 -2.28 10.59
N ALA A 92 -13.64 -2.81 9.54
CA ALA A 92 -15.09 -2.75 9.33
C ALA A 92 -15.92 -3.39 10.47
N LEU A 93 -15.36 -4.40 11.14
CA LEU A 93 -15.98 -5.12 12.26
C LEU A 93 -15.58 -4.59 13.64
N ALA A 94 -14.74 -3.55 13.73
CA ALA A 94 -14.27 -3.05 15.02
C ALA A 94 -15.40 -2.39 15.82
N HIS A 95 -15.46 -2.66 17.12
CA HIS A 95 -16.43 -2.09 18.07
C HIS A 95 -15.77 -1.29 19.20
N THR A 96 -14.43 -1.34 19.31
CA THR A 96 -13.67 -0.63 20.36
C THR A 96 -12.50 0.18 19.79
N SER A 97 -12.09 1.25 20.49
CA SER A 97 -11.00 2.14 20.03
C SER A 97 -9.70 1.38 19.85
N TRP A 98 -9.37 0.51 20.80
CA TRP A 98 -8.18 -0.35 20.75
C TRP A 98 -8.11 -1.24 19.50
N GLN A 99 -9.24 -1.77 19.03
CA GLN A 99 -9.26 -2.58 17.80
C GLN A 99 -8.90 -1.75 16.57
N LEU A 100 -9.40 -0.51 16.49
CA LEU A 100 -9.07 0.42 15.40
C LEU A 100 -7.62 0.89 15.46
N LEU A 101 -7.12 1.23 16.65
CA LEU A 101 -5.72 1.63 16.85
C LEU A 101 -4.76 0.49 16.46
N PHE A 102 -5.06 -0.75 16.86
CA PHE A 102 -4.25 -1.91 16.51
C PHE A 102 -4.28 -2.19 15.00
N ALA A 103 -5.47 -2.13 14.38
CA ALA A 103 -5.60 -2.27 12.94
C ALA A 103 -4.81 -1.18 12.18
N ARG A 104 -4.69 0.04 12.72
CA ARG A 104 -3.85 1.09 12.14
C ARG A 104 -2.36 0.80 12.18
N VAL A 105 -1.87 0.21 13.26
CA VAL A 105 -0.48 -0.23 13.32
C VAL A 105 -0.25 -1.29 12.25
N LEU A 106 -1.11 -2.31 12.18
CA LEU A 106 -1.01 -3.39 11.19
C LEU A 106 -1.07 -2.90 9.75
N VAL A 107 -2.04 -2.03 9.41
CA VAL A 107 -2.13 -1.48 8.05
C VAL A 107 -0.89 -0.65 7.73
N GLY A 108 -0.37 0.10 8.72
CA GLY A 108 0.89 0.82 8.61
C GLY A 108 2.04 -0.10 8.23
N PHE A 109 2.21 -1.24 8.90
CA PHE A 109 3.26 -2.21 8.58
C PHE A 109 3.19 -2.70 7.12
N VAL A 110 2.01 -3.07 6.64
CA VAL A 110 1.83 -3.55 5.26
C VAL A 110 2.10 -2.44 4.23
N VAL A 111 1.61 -1.23 4.51
CA VAL A 111 1.85 -0.02 3.70
C VAL A 111 3.34 0.33 3.67
N GLY A 112 4.04 0.21 4.80
CA GLY A 112 5.48 0.42 4.90
C GLY A 112 6.27 -0.53 4.01
N VAL A 113 5.94 -1.82 4.03
CA VAL A 113 6.53 -2.81 3.12
C VAL A 113 6.20 -2.47 1.66
N GLU A 114 4.93 -2.20 1.33
CA GLU A 114 4.49 -1.81 -0.03
C GLU A 114 5.30 -0.59 -0.55
N SER A 115 5.56 0.40 0.31
CA SER A 115 6.28 1.63 -0.04
C SER A 115 7.74 1.41 -0.47
N VAL A 116 8.38 0.33 0.00
CA VAL A 116 9.74 -0.04 -0.38
C VAL A 116 9.72 -0.95 -1.62
N VAL A 117 8.78 -1.90 -1.67
CA VAL A 117 8.73 -2.92 -2.74
C VAL A 117 8.33 -2.32 -4.08
N VAL A 118 7.30 -1.46 -4.11
CA VAL A 118 6.76 -0.91 -5.36
C VAL A 118 7.79 -0.10 -6.16
N PRO A 119 8.46 0.93 -5.61
CA PRO A 119 9.45 1.69 -6.37
C PRO A 119 10.65 0.83 -6.78
N THR A 120 11.06 -0.11 -5.93
CA THR A 120 12.14 -1.08 -6.25
C THR A 120 11.74 -1.95 -7.44
N TYR A 121 10.54 -2.51 -7.44
CA TYR A 121 10.03 -3.32 -8.53
C TYR A 121 9.93 -2.52 -9.84
N ILE A 122 9.42 -1.29 -9.78
CA ILE A 122 9.36 -0.40 -10.94
C ILE A 122 10.77 -0.11 -11.47
N GLY A 123 11.73 0.17 -10.59
CA GLY A 123 13.12 0.41 -10.97
C GLY A 123 13.79 -0.78 -11.67
N GLU A 124 13.46 -2.00 -11.25
CA GLU A 124 14.04 -3.24 -11.78
C GLU A 124 13.39 -3.72 -13.08
N VAL A 125 12.11 -3.42 -13.28
CA VAL A 125 11.35 -3.83 -14.48
C VAL A 125 11.44 -2.78 -15.60
N SER A 126 11.59 -1.51 -15.23
CA SER A 126 11.60 -0.40 -16.20
C SER A 126 12.86 -0.36 -17.07
N PRO A 127 12.71 -0.06 -18.37
CA PRO A 127 13.83 0.34 -19.22
C PRO A 127 14.49 1.61 -18.69
N THR A 128 15.81 1.73 -18.85
CA THR A 128 16.61 2.87 -18.38
C THR A 128 16.06 4.22 -18.87
N ALA A 129 15.58 4.29 -20.12
CA ALA A 129 15.06 5.51 -20.73
C ALA A 129 13.76 6.05 -20.08
N ILE A 130 12.87 5.18 -19.57
CA ILE A 130 11.55 5.56 -19.05
C ILE A 130 11.39 5.29 -17.54
N ARG A 131 12.45 4.85 -16.86
CA ARG A 131 12.45 4.56 -15.42
C ARG A 131 11.97 5.75 -14.59
N GLY A 132 12.43 6.95 -14.91
CA GLY A 132 12.01 8.18 -14.23
C GLY A 132 10.52 8.47 -14.41
N ALA A 133 9.99 8.30 -15.62
CA ALA A 133 8.57 8.50 -15.92
C ALA A 133 7.70 7.48 -15.18
N LEU A 134 8.09 6.20 -15.17
CA LEU A 134 7.37 5.14 -14.43
C LEU A 134 7.41 5.38 -12.91
N GLY A 135 8.52 5.89 -12.39
CA GLY A 135 8.62 6.33 -10.98
C GLY A 135 7.66 7.48 -10.66
N ALA A 136 7.56 8.48 -11.55
CA ALA A 136 6.60 9.58 -11.39
C ALA A 136 5.15 9.08 -11.48
N CYS A 137 4.84 8.13 -12.37
CA CYS A 137 3.53 7.49 -12.44
C CYS A 137 3.13 6.84 -11.10
N ASN A 138 4.06 6.20 -10.39
CA ASN A 138 3.78 5.64 -9.07
C ASN A 138 3.30 6.71 -8.08
N GLN A 139 4.00 7.84 -8.03
CA GLN A 139 3.59 8.95 -7.16
C GLN A 139 2.24 9.53 -7.57
N LEU A 140 1.97 9.65 -8.88
CA LEU A 140 0.66 10.08 -9.37
C LEU A 140 -0.46 9.13 -8.92
N PHE A 141 -0.25 7.81 -8.98
CA PHE A 141 -1.23 6.84 -8.48
C PHE A 141 -1.46 6.93 -6.97
N ILE A 142 -0.44 7.26 -6.18
CA ILE A 142 -0.60 7.54 -4.75
C ILE A 142 -1.52 8.75 -4.56
N THR A 143 -1.27 9.85 -5.28
CA THR A 143 -2.10 11.06 -5.22
C THR A 143 -3.54 10.80 -5.67
N ILE A 144 -3.74 10.02 -6.74
CA ILE A 144 -5.07 9.59 -7.20
C ILE A 144 -5.75 8.74 -6.12
N GLY A 145 -5.02 7.84 -5.45
CA GLY A 145 -5.55 7.06 -4.34
C GLY A 145 -6.03 7.93 -3.18
N ILE A 146 -5.26 8.97 -2.84
CA ILE A 146 -5.69 9.95 -1.83
C ILE A 146 -6.96 10.67 -2.30
N LEU A 147 -6.98 11.20 -3.53
CA LEU A 147 -8.16 11.87 -4.09
C LEU A 147 -9.40 10.97 -4.09
N LEU A 148 -9.25 9.69 -4.44
CA LEU A 148 -10.33 8.71 -4.41
C LEU A 148 -10.82 8.46 -2.99
N ALA A 149 -9.94 8.42 -1.99
CA ALA A 149 -10.36 8.30 -0.59
C ALA A 149 -11.23 9.49 -0.16
N TYR A 150 -10.84 10.72 -0.53
CA TYR A 150 -11.64 11.92 -0.30
C TYR A 150 -12.97 11.88 -1.07
N ALA A 151 -12.95 11.45 -2.34
CA ALA A 151 -14.16 11.32 -3.15
C ALA A 151 -15.14 10.27 -2.59
N LEU A 152 -14.62 9.13 -2.11
CA LEU A 152 -15.42 8.11 -1.43
C LEU A 152 -15.97 8.62 -0.09
N GLY A 153 -15.17 9.37 0.66
CA GLY A 153 -15.63 10.04 1.87
C GLY A 153 -16.80 11.00 1.61
N MET A 154 -16.75 11.74 0.50
CA MET A 154 -17.85 12.62 0.06
C MET A 154 -19.05 11.87 -0.55
N ALA A 155 -18.84 10.72 -1.18
CA ALA A 155 -19.91 9.96 -1.85
C ALA A 155 -20.71 9.08 -0.88
N PHE A 156 -20.06 8.54 0.16
CA PHE A 156 -20.70 7.70 1.20
C PHE A 156 -21.08 8.50 2.45
N ARG A 157 -21.35 9.77 2.22
CA ARG A 157 -21.80 10.73 3.20
C ARG A 157 -23.30 10.46 3.42
N THR A 158 -23.67 9.98 4.60
CA THR A 158 -25.07 9.67 4.95
C THR A 158 -25.57 10.69 5.97
N ASP A 159 -26.83 11.09 5.83
CA ASP A 159 -27.56 11.92 6.78
C ASP A 159 -27.79 11.11 8.07
N ALA A 160 -26.87 11.20 9.03
CA ALA A 160 -27.17 10.74 10.38
C ALA A 160 -28.03 11.83 11.02
N GLY A 161 -29.29 11.51 11.32
CA GLY A 161 -30.31 12.47 11.72
C GLY A 161 -29.82 13.49 12.74
N SER A 162 -29.54 14.70 12.26
CA SER A 162 -29.33 15.87 13.12
C SER A 162 -30.67 16.31 13.67
N THR A 163 -30.72 16.61 14.97
CA THR A 163 -31.89 17.20 15.63
C THR A 163 -32.10 18.68 15.24
N ASP A 164 -31.21 19.28 14.43
CA ASP A 164 -31.26 20.67 14.02
C ASP A 164 -31.77 20.82 12.56
N PRO A 165 -32.93 21.48 12.34
CA PRO A 165 -33.51 21.71 11.00
C PRO A 165 -32.68 22.61 10.06
N ASN A 166 -31.66 23.32 10.57
CA ASN A 166 -30.82 24.23 9.77
C ASN A 166 -29.38 23.70 9.54
N ALA A 167 -29.04 22.53 10.06
CA ALA A 167 -27.71 21.95 9.88
C ALA A 167 -27.58 21.38 8.46
N THR A 168 -26.98 22.15 7.55
CA THR A 168 -26.50 21.64 6.25
C THR A 168 -25.25 20.74 6.41
N ASP A 169 -24.71 20.64 7.63
CA ASP A 169 -23.53 19.85 8.03
C ASP A 169 -23.87 18.48 8.67
N SER A 170 -25.04 17.90 8.40
CA SER A 170 -25.49 16.62 8.96
C SER A 170 -25.00 15.38 8.21
N THR A 171 -23.92 15.47 7.43
CA THR A 171 -23.50 14.40 6.51
C THR A 171 -22.17 13.75 6.92
N PHE A 172 -22.23 12.52 7.43
CA PHE A 172 -21.07 11.79 7.97
C PHE A 172 -20.57 10.70 7.03
N CYS A 173 -19.26 10.50 7.01
CA CYS A 173 -18.63 9.41 6.27
C CYS A 173 -18.82 8.10 7.05
N GLN A 174 -19.59 7.15 6.51
CA GLN A 174 -19.71 5.82 7.11
C GLN A 174 -18.37 5.06 6.99
N TRP A 175 -17.49 5.22 7.97
CA TRP A 175 -16.14 4.69 7.94
C TRP A 175 -16.08 3.16 7.82
N ARG A 176 -17.10 2.45 8.33
CA ARG A 176 -17.28 1.00 8.14
C ARG A 176 -17.54 0.65 6.68
N THR A 177 -18.43 1.39 6.03
CA THR A 177 -18.77 1.23 4.60
C THR A 177 -17.55 1.53 3.72
N VAL A 178 -16.80 2.59 4.03
CA VAL A 178 -15.54 2.89 3.33
C VAL A 178 -14.51 1.77 3.51
N SER A 179 -14.43 1.18 4.72
CA SER A 179 -13.57 0.02 4.98
C SER A 179 -13.99 -1.19 4.14
N TRP A 180 -15.29 -1.45 3.98
CA TRP A 180 -15.82 -2.49 3.09
C TRP A 180 -15.47 -2.25 1.62
N ILE A 181 -15.57 -1.00 1.16
CA ILE A 181 -15.23 -0.64 -0.22
C ILE A 181 -13.74 -0.86 -0.49
N TYR A 182 -12.87 -0.65 0.50
CA TYR A 182 -11.43 -0.84 0.36
C TYR A 182 -11.01 -2.31 0.16
N LEU A 183 -11.91 -3.28 0.41
CA LEU A 183 -11.67 -4.67 0.00
C LEU A 183 -11.56 -4.81 -1.52
N ILE A 184 -12.31 -4.02 -2.29
CA ILE A 184 -12.31 -4.08 -3.76
C ILE A 184 -10.91 -3.79 -4.32
N PRO A 185 -10.27 -2.62 -4.04
CA PRO A 185 -8.92 -2.35 -4.51
C PRO A 185 -7.87 -3.30 -3.88
N SER A 186 -8.09 -3.81 -2.67
CA SER A 186 -7.22 -4.82 -2.05
C SER A 186 -7.20 -6.14 -2.82
N ALA A 187 -8.38 -6.62 -3.23
CA ALA A 187 -8.52 -7.83 -4.04
C ALA A 187 -7.99 -7.61 -5.46
N LEU A 188 -8.28 -6.44 -6.05
CA LEU A 188 -7.77 -6.07 -7.37
C LEU A 188 -6.24 -6.06 -7.39
N LEU A 189 -5.57 -5.56 -6.34
CA LEU A 189 -4.12 -5.63 -6.22
C LEU A 189 -3.62 -7.08 -6.29
N GLY A 190 -4.24 -8.01 -5.56
CA GLY A 190 -3.86 -9.42 -5.57
C GLY A 190 -4.05 -10.08 -6.94
N ILE A 191 -5.18 -9.82 -7.60
CA ILE A 191 -5.47 -10.33 -8.94
C ILE A 191 -4.47 -9.79 -9.96
N CYS A 192 -4.22 -8.48 -9.96
CA CYS A 192 -3.25 -7.85 -10.87
C CYS A 192 -1.84 -8.41 -10.67
N MET A 193 -1.39 -8.54 -9.41
CA MET A 193 -0.06 -9.08 -9.11
C MET A 193 0.11 -10.54 -9.52
N PHE A 194 -0.98 -11.32 -9.62
CA PHE A 194 -0.90 -12.70 -10.09
C PHE A 194 -0.38 -12.80 -11.53
N PHE A 195 -0.83 -11.89 -12.41
CA PHE A 195 -0.46 -11.87 -13.85
C PHE A 195 0.91 -11.24 -14.13
N VAL A 196 1.42 -10.44 -13.20
CA VAL A 196 2.69 -9.72 -13.34
C VAL A 196 3.87 -10.67 -13.15
N PRO A 197 4.93 -10.60 -13.98
CA PRO A 197 6.12 -11.45 -13.81
C PRO A 197 6.98 -11.00 -12.63
N GLU A 198 7.81 -11.89 -12.10
CA GLU A 198 8.79 -11.55 -11.07
C GLU A 198 9.90 -10.63 -11.64
N SER A 199 10.58 -9.88 -10.78
CA SER A 199 11.71 -9.04 -11.17
C SER A 199 12.82 -9.84 -11.88
N PRO A 200 13.24 -9.44 -13.10
CA PRO A 200 14.37 -10.07 -13.81
C PRO A 200 15.65 -10.06 -12.99
N ARG A 201 15.91 -8.97 -12.28
CA ARG A 201 17.10 -8.80 -11.45
C ARG A 201 17.13 -9.79 -10.29
N TRP A 202 16.01 -9.94 -9.59
CA TRP A 202 15.91 -10.92 -8.50
C TRP A 202 16.11 -12.36 -9.00
N LEU A 203 15.55 -12.69 -10.17
CA LEU A 203 15.74 -13.99 -10.81
C LEU A 203 17.21 -14.25 -11.17
N ALA A 204 17.94 -13.24 -11.63
CA ALA A 204 19.36 -13.34 -11.92
C ALA A 204 20.20 -13.58 -10.65
N GLU A 205 19.92 -12.84 -9.57
CA GLU A 205 20.61 -12.98 -8.28
C GLU A 205 20.39 -14.37 -7.64
N HIS A 206 19.28 -15.05 -7.97
CA HIS A 206 18.92 -16.38 -7.47
C HIS A 206 19.31 -17.54 -8.41
N ASN A 207 20.34 -17.35 -9.25
CA ASN A 207 20.84 -18.36 -10.19
C ASN A 207 19.80 -18.86 -11.21
N ARG A 208 18.79 -18.03 -11.54
CA ARG A 208 17.77 -18.34 -12.56
C ARG A 208 17.94 -17.46 -13.80
N ALA A 209 19.16 -17.43 -14.35
CA ALA A 209 19.52 -16.57 -15.48
C ALA A 209 18.62 -16.77 -16.72
N GLU A 210 18.27 -18.02 -17.07
CA GLU A 210 17.36 -18.32 -18.19
C GLU A 210 15.94 -17.77 -17.97
N ALA A 211 15.43 -17.85 -16.74
CA ALA A 211 14.13 -17.28 -16.39
C ALA A 211 14.17 -15.74 -16.42
N ALA A 212 15.25 -15.14 -15.92
CA ALA A 212 15.48 -13.69 -15.97
C ALA A 212 15.48 -13.18 -17.43
N LYS A 213 16.20 -13.87 -18.33
CA LYS A 213 16.25 -13.56 -19.76
C LYS A 213 14.86 -13.65 -20.42
N LYS A 214 14.10 -14.70 -20.13
CA LYS A 214 12.73 -14.87 -20.68
C LYS A 214 11.78 -13.77 -20.21
N VAL A 215 11.85 -13.37 -18.94
CA VAL A 215 11.03 -12.28 -18.41
C VAL A 215 11.48 -10.94 -19.02
N LEU A 216 12.77 -10.69 -19.13
CA LEU A 216 13.30 -9.47 -19.73
C LEU A 216 12.86 -9.31 -21.19
N LEU A 217 12.95 -10.37 -22.00
CA LEU A 217 12.45 -10.38 -23.38
C LEU A 217 10.95 -10.07 -23.46
N ARG A 218 10.15 -10.66 -22.55
CA ARG A 218 8.71 -10.39 -22.46
C ARG A 218 8.40 -8.94 -22.08
N LEU A 219 9.17 -8.37 -21.16
CA LEU A 219 8.99 -6.98 -20.69
C LEU A 219 9.40 -5.96 -21.76
N ARG A 220 10.45 -6.26 -22.54
CA ARG A 220 10.95 -5.39 -23.61
C ARG A 220 10.24 -5.61 -24.95
N GLY A 221 9.43 -6.66 -25.07
CA GLY A 221 8.73 -7.02 -26.31
C GLY A 221 9.64 -7.51 -27.43
N SER A 222 10.88 -7.89 -27.10
CA SER A 222 11.88 -8.33 -28.07
C SER A 222 11.86 -9.85 -28.26
N LYS A 223 12.19 -10.32 -29.47
CA LYS A 223 12.25 -11.75 -29.80
C LYS A 223 13.61 -12.36 -29.48
N SER A 224 14.67 -11.57 -29.54
CA SER A 224 16.03 -11.99 -29.20
C SER A 224 16.74 -10.96 -28.32
N VAL A 225 17.63 -11.45 -27.47
CA VAL A 225 18.59 -10.59 -26.74
C VAL A 225 19.50 -9.86 -27.72
N GLU A 226 19.61 -10.39 -28.94
CA GLU A 226 20.44 -9.80 -29.97
C GLU A 226 19.84 -8.55 -30.62
N ASP A 227 18.53 -8.30 -30.47
CA ASP A 227 17.84 -7.23 -31.19
C ASP A 227 18.12 -5.83 -30.62
N ASP A 228 18.59 -5.73 -29.37
CA ASP A 228 18.77 -4.46 -28.65
C ASP A 228 20.05 -4.47 -27.79
N SER A 229 20.91 -3.46 -27.97
CA SER A 229 22.16 -3.30 -27.21
C SER A 229 21.91 -3.19 -25.71
N ASP A 230 20.82 -2.54 -25.30
CA ASP A 230 20.52 -2.30 -23.89
C ASP A 230 20.13 -3.60 -23.19
N ILE A 231 19.42 -4.48 -23.90
CA ILE A 231 19.07 -5.83 -23.40
C ILE A 231 20.34 -6.69 -23.27
N ARG A 232 21.28 -6.60 -24.21
CA ARG A 232 22.56 -7.33 -24.13
C ARG A 232 23.38 -6.90 -22.91
N GLU A 233 23.44 -5.60 -22.64
CA GLU A 233 24.15 -5.06 -21.48
C GLU A 233 23.49 -5.46 -20.16
N GLU A 234 22.15 -5.37 -20.06
CA GLU A 234 21.41 -5.81 -18.87
C GLU A 234 21.60 -7.32 -18.62
N VAL A 235 21.55 -8.17 -19.64
CA VAL A 235 21.78 -9.62 -19.51
C VAL A 235 23.21 -9.93 -19.08
N LYS A 236 24.22 -9.26 -19.66
CA LYS A 236 25.62 -9.43 -19.23
C LYS A 236 25.83 -8.99 -17.78
N ALA A 237 25.21 -7.89 -17.36
CA ALA A 237 25.27 -7.44 -15.98
C ALA A 237 24.66 -8.47 -15.02
N TYR A 238 23.56 -9.11 -15.41
CA TYR A 238 22.93 -10.19 -14.66
C TYR A 238 23.80 -11.45 -14.58
N GLU A 239 24.45 -11.86 -15.67
CA GLU A 239 25.37 -13.01 -15.70
C GLU A 239 26.60 -12.77 -14.80
N VAL A 240 27.19 -11.57 -14.83
CA VAL A 240 28.30 -11.20 -13.95
C VAL A 240 27.87 -11.19 -12.48
N SER A 241 26.68 -10.67 -12.17
CA SER A 241 26.13 -10.68 -10.82
C SER A 241 25.89 -12.10 -10.31
N ALA A 242 25.37 -13.00 -11.14
CA ALA A 242 25.17 -14.40 -10.79
C ALA A 242 26.51 -15.12 -10.54
N ALA A 243 27.52 -14.89 -11.39
CA ALA A 243 28.85 -15.48 -11.24
C ALA A 243 29.56 -15.00 -9.95
N ASN A 244 29.40 -13.73 -9.58
CA ASN A 244 29.92 -13.21 -8.31
C ASN A 244 29.21 -13.83 -7.10
N ASN A 245 27.89 -14.04 -7.19
CA ASN A 245 27.12 -14.67 -6.11
C ASN A 245 27.54 -16.13 -5.90
N GLU A 246 27.81 -16.87 -6.98
CA GLU A 246 28.28 -18.25 -6.90
C GLU A 246 29.70 -18.35 -6.31
N LYS A 247 30.59 -17.39 -6.63
CA LYS A 247 31.92 -17.30 -6.00
C LYS A 247 31.83 -17.03 -4.50
N ASN A 248 31.05 -16.01 -4.10
CA ASN A 248 30.87 -15.67 -2.69
C ASN A 248 30.27 -16.84 -1.90
N ALA A 249 29.30 -17.55 -2.47
CA ALA A 249 28.75 -18.75 -1.85
C ALA A 249 29.84 -19.81 -1.64
N LYS A 250 30.67 -20.11 -2.65
CA LYS A 250 31.75 -21.11 -2.54
C LYS A 250 32.84 -20.73 -1.53
N ASP A 251 33.12 -19.45 -1.35
CA ASP A 251 34.11 -18.98 -0.37
C ASP A 251 33.55 -19.02 1.06
N THR A 252 32.23 -18.80 1.24
CA THR A 252 31.56 -18.91 2.56
C THR A 252 31.52 -20.35 3.09
N TRP A 253 31.57 -21.37 2.22
CA TRP A 253 31.62 -22.79 2.62
C TRP A 253 33.04 -23.32 2.89
N LYS A 254 34.08 -22.50 2.69
CA LYS A 254 35.49 -22.87 2.88
C LYS A 254 36.11 -22.32 4.16
N GLU A 255 35.43 -21.41 4.86
CA GLU A 255 35.74 -20.97 6.23
C GLU A 255 35.03 -21.85 7.26
#